data_AF-A0A544TT16-F1
#
_entry.id   AF-A0A544TT16-F1
#
_cell.length_a   1.000
_cell.length_b   1.000
_cell.length_c   1.000
_cell.angle_alpha   90.00
_cell.angle_beta   90.00
_cell.angle_gamma   90.00
#
_symmetry.space_group_name_H-M   'P 1'
#
loop_
_entity.id
_entity.type
_entity.pdbx_description
1 polymer ?
#
loop_
_entity_poly.entity_id
_entity_poly.type
_entity_poly.pdbx_seq_one_letter_code
_entity_poly.pdbx_strand_id
1 'polypeptide(L)'
;MVLVSLIILGGVFLGFILTLRKSLKRKLIIWGIITMFIITPFLGWIISILVGIIEGDGFAAVGMMMLLFPTFFIIGLVLLIVGFFRKEAF
;
A
#
# COMPACT_ATOMS: atom_id res chain seq x y z
N MET A 1 2.15 12.47 11.68
CA MET A 1 3.06 11.48 11.07
C MET A 1 3.23 10.23 11.92
N VAL A 2 3.51 10.33 13.23
CA VAL A 2 3.71 9.15 14.12
C VAL A 2 2.56 8.12 14.06
N LEU A 3 1.31 8.54 14.27
CA LEU A 3 0.15 7.64 14.22
C LEU A 3 0.02 6.94 12.85
N VAL A 4 0.23 7.67 11.77
CA VAL A 4 0.15 7.14 10.40
C VAL A 4 1.25 6.10 10.15
N SER A 5 2.46 6.35 10.64
CA SER A 5 3.55 5.38 10.60
C SER A 5 3.22 4.11 11.39
N LEU A 6 2.57 4.24 12.56
CA LEU A 6 2.12 3.08 13.34
C LEU A 6 1.04 2.27 12.60
N ILE A 7 0.12 2.93 11.89
CA ILE A 7 -0.89 2.25 11.07
C ILE A 7 -0.23 1.46 9.93
N ILE A 8 0.76 2.06 9.24
CA ILE A 8 1.51 1.37 8.18
C ILE A 8 2.25 0.15 8.75
N LEU A 9 2.99 0.34 9.85
CA LEU A 9 3.73 -0.75 10.50
C LEU A 9 2.79 -1.86 10.98
N GLY A 10 1.66 -1.51 11.60
CA GLY A 10 0.63 -2.45 12.01
C GLY A 10 0.03 -3.22 10.84
N GLY A 11 -0.28 -2.55 9.73
CA GLY A 11 -0.77 -3.19 8.51
C GLY A 11 0.23 -4.15 7.87
N VAL A 12 1.50 -3.75 7.79
CA VAL A 12 2.60 -4.61 7.29
C VAL A 12 2.78 -5.82 8.21
N PHE A 13 2.75 -5.61 9.52
CA PHE A 13 2.86 -6.68 10.52
C PHE A 13 1.69 -7.67 10.44
N LEU A 14 0.45 -7.17 10.32
CA LEU A 14 -0.73 -7.99 10.09
C LEU A 14 -0.62 -8.77 8.79
N GLY A 15 -0.17 -8.14 7.70
CA GLY A 15 0.10 -8.81 6.44
C GLY A 15 1.09 -9.95 6.56
N PHE A 16 2.20 -9.71 7.27
CA PHE A 16 3.19 -10.73 7.54
C PHE A 16 2.60 -11.93 8.29
N ILE A 17 1.88 -11.70 9.40
CA ILE A 17 1.25 -12.77 10.19
C ILE A 17 0.22 -13.54 9.35
N LEU A 18 -0.67 -12.83 8.64
CA LEU A 18 -1.74 -13.43 7.86
C LEU A 18 -1.22 -14.24 6.66
N THR A 19 -0.02 -13.93 6.18
CA THR A 19 0.63 -14.62 5.06
C THR A 19 1.61 -15.71 5.47
N LEU A 20 1.91 -15.83 6.77
CA LEU A 20 2.80 -16.85 7.29
C LEU A 20 2.27 -18.26 6.95
N ARG A 21 3.12 -19.09 6.33
CA ARG A 21 2.79 -20.46 5.90
C ARG A 21 1.57 -20.55 4.96
N LYS A 22 1.16 -19.46 4.32
CA LYS A 22 0.08 -19.48 3.32
C LYS A 22 0.62 -19.71 1.92
N SER A 23 -0.25 -20.27 1.06
CA SER A 23 0.04 -20.40 -0.37
C SER A 23 0.29 -19.04 -1.00
N LEU A 24 1.11 -19.01 -2.05
CA LEU A 24 1.48 -17.76 -2.73
C LEU A 24 0.23 -17.02 -3.28
N LYS A 25 -0.82 -17.75 -3.67
CA LYS A 25 -2.15 -17.20 -3.97
C LYS A 25 -2.68 -16.30 -2.85
N ARG A 26 -2.77 -16.83 -1.62
CA ARG A 26 -3.23 -16.07 -0.45
C ARG A 26 -2.31 -14.89 -0.14
N LYS A 27 -0.99 -15.07 -0.28
CA LYS A 27 -0.03 -13.98 -0.06
C LYS A 27 -0.31 -12.79 -0.98
N LEU A 28 -0.51 -13.05 -2.28
CA LEU A 28 -0.79 -12.01 -3.27
C LEU A 28 -2.11 -11.27 -2.98
N ILE A 29 -3.17 -11.99 -2.62
CA ILE A 29 -4.46 -11.38 -2.25
C ILE A 29 -4.30 -10.47 -1.03
N ILE A 30 -3.70 -10.98 0.06
CA ILE A 30 -3.53 -10.22 1.30
C ILE A 30 -2.66 -8.98 1.08
N TRP A 31 -1.52 -9.12 0.39
CA TRP A 31 -0.64 -8.00 0.10
C TRP A 31 -1.27 -7.00 -0.87
N GLY A 32 -2.09 -7.45 -1.82
CA GLY A 32 -2.88 -6.57 -2.68
C GLY A 32 -3.82 -5.66 -1.88
N ILE A 33 -4.60 -6.25 -0.95
CA ILE A 33 -5.51 -5.52 -0.06
C ILE A 33 -4.74 -4.53 0.83
N ILE A 34 -3.65 -4.98 1.47
CA ILE A 34 -2.81 -4.11 2.31
C ILE A 34 -2.22 -2.96 1.50
N THR A 35 -1.78 -3.22 0.27
CA THR A 35 -1.25 -2.18 -0.60
C THR A 35 -2.31 -1.14 -0.94
N MET A 36 -3.53 -1.57 -1.29
CA MET A 36 -4.63 -0.67 -1.63
C MET A 36 -5.12 0.17 -0.45
N PHE A 37 -5.35 -0.45 0.71
CA PHE A 37 -6.11 0.18 1.78
C PHE A 37 -5.27 0.67 2.95
N ILE A 38 -4.00 0.24 3.02
CA ILE A 38 -3.07 0.71 4.05
C ILE A 38 -1.95 1.50 3.39
N ILE A 39 -1.18 0.89 2.50
CA ILE A 39 0.00 1.56 1.94
C ILE A 39 -0.40 2.78 1.09
N THR A 40 -1.37 2.63 0.19
CA THR A 40 -1.79 3.71 -0.72
C THR A 40 -2.21 4.99 0.02
N PRO A 41 -3.21 4.97 0.93
CA PRO A 41 -3.66 6.19 1.58
C PRO A 41 -2.61 6.75 2.55
N PHE A 42 -1.92 5.89 3.32
CA PHE A 42 -1.07 6.36 4.41
C PHE A 42 0.36 6.67 3.99
N LEU A 43 1.00 5.79 3.21
CA LEU A 43 2.36 6.03 2.73
C LEU A 43 2.36 7.12 1.65
N GLY A 44 1.38 7.08 0.74
CA GLY A 44 1.19 8.14 -0.26
C GLY A 44 1.01 9.51 0.39
N TRP A 45 0.22 9.59 1.46
CA TRP A 45 0.02 10.84 2.19
C TRP A 45 1.30 11.33 2.87
N ILE A 46 2.04 10.45 3.58
CA ILE A 46 3.31 10.83 4.23
C ILE A 46 4.29 11.41 3.21
N ILE A 47 4.54 10.70 2.11
CA ILE A 47 5.51 11.14 1.09
C ILE A 47 5.08 12.48 0.51
N SER A 48 3.79 12.63 0.19
CA SER A 48 3.28 13.83 -0.43
C SER A 48 3.35 15.06 0.47
N ILE A 49 3.02 14.90 1.76
CA ILE A 49 3.16 16.00 2.73
C ILE A 49 4.64 16.37 2.92
N LEU A 50 5.55 15.39 2.96
CA LEU A 50 6.99 15.68 3.03
C LEU A 50 7.45 16.49 1.81
N VAL A 51 7.00 16.13 0.61
CA VAL A 51 7.29 16.89 -0.61
C VAL A 51 6.76 18.32 -0.50
N GLY A 52 5.51 18.52 -0.10
CA GLY A 52 4.97 19.87 0.08
C GLY A 52 5.68 20.70 1.15
N ILE A 53 6.20 20.07 2.21
CA ILE A 53 7.02 20.76 3.23
C ILE A 53 8.38 21.16 2.65
N ILE A 54 9.05 20.26 1.92
CA ILE A 54 10.36 20.50 1.31
C ILE A 54 10.27 21.63 0.28
N GLU A 55 9.23 21.61 -0.56
CA GLU A 55 9.00 22.62 -1.60
C GLU A 55 8.35 23.90 -1.05
N GLY A 56 7.81 23.88 0.17
CA GLY A 56 7.05 25.00 0.75
C GLY A 56 5.73 25.30 0.06
N ASP A 57 5.19 24.35 -0.72
CA ASP A 57 4.00 24.51 -1.55
C ASP A 57 2.99 23.36 -1.35
N GLY A 58 1.75 23.73 -0.99
CA GLY A 58 0.65 22.78 -0.86
C GLY A 58 0.24 22.11 -2.17
N PHE A 59 0.44 22.76 -3.32
CA PHE A 59 0.17 22.15 -4.62
C PHE A 59 1.16 21.04 -4.94
N ALA A 60 2.42 21.16 -4.53
CA ALA A 60 3.40 20.08 -4.67
C ALA A 60 2.97 18.82 -3.89
N ALA A 61 2.41 18.99 -2.68
CA ALA A 61 1.83 17.88 -1.94
C ALA A 61 0.63 17.25 -2.68
N VAL A 62 -0.32 18.06 -3.15
CA VAL A 62 -1.49 17.55 -3.87
C VAL A 62 -1.08 16.83 -5.15
N GLY A 63 -0.19 17.42 -5.94
CA GLY A 63 0.36 16.81 -7.16
C GLY A 63 1.02 15.46 -6.87
N MET A 64 1.81 15.37 -5.79
CA MET A 64 2.42 14.10 -5.40
C MET A 64 1.39 13.06 -4.97
N MET A 65 0.30 13.46 -4.28
CA MET A 65 -0.79 12.53 -3.94
C MET A 65 -1.48 12.01 -5.20
N MET A 66 -1.73 12.88 -6.19
CA MET A 66 -2.36 12.50 -7.46
C MET A 66 -1.51 11.52 -8.27
N LEU A 67 -0.19 11.52 -8.09
CA LEU A 67 0.71 10.53 -8.70
C LEU A 67 0.77 9.22 -7.90
N LEU A 68 0.97 9.31 -6.58
CA LEU A 68 1.19 8.13 -5.73
C LEU A 68 -0.07 7.31 -5.52
N PHE A 69 -1.24 7.94 -5.34
CA PHE A 69 -2.46 7.22 -5.01
C PHE A 69 -2.88 6.25 -6.13
N PRO A 70 -3.00 6.69 -7.40
CA PRO A 70 -3.30 5.76 -8.49
C PRO A 70 -2.22 4.71 -8.67
N THR A 71 -0.95 5.09 -8.57
CA THR A 71 0.19 4.18 -8.79
C THR A 71 0.18 3.03 -7.77
N PHE A 72 0.14 3.33 -6.47
CA PHE A 72 0.10 2.30 -5.44
C PHE A 72 -1.21 1.49 -5.47
N PHE A 73 -2.33 2.13 -5.78
CA PHE A 73 -3.60 1.42 -5.93
C PHE A 73 -3.55 0.40 -7.07
N ILE A 74 -2.99 0.77 -8.22
CA ILE A 74 -2.81 -0.12 -9.38
C ILE A 74 -1.87 -1.28 -9.02
N ILE A 75 -0.77 -1.03 -8.30
CA ILE A 75 0.12 -2.11 -7.82
C ILE A 75 -0.65 -3.09 -6.94
N GLY A 76 -1.44 -2.58 -5.98
CA GLY A 76 -2.29 -3.41 -5.14
C GLY A 76 -3.33 -4.19 -5.96
N LEU A 77 -3.91 -3.58 -6.98
CA LEU A 77 -4.89 -4.19 -7.88
C LEU A 77 -4.29 -5.32 -8.71
N VAL A 78 -3.10 -5.11 -9.27
CA VAL A 78 -2.38 -6.17 -9.99
C VAL A 78 -2.08 -7.34 -9.07
N LEU A 79 -1.58 -7.10 -7.85
CA LEU A 79 -1.32 -8.17 -6.88
C LEU A 79 -2.61 -8.95 -6.55
N LEU A 80 -3.70 -8.25 -6.32
CA LEU A 80 -4.99 -8.85 -6.01
C LEU A 80 -5.51 -9.72 -7.17
N ILE A 81 -5.49 -9.20 -8.40
CA ILE A 81 -5.93 -9.89 -9.62
C ILE A 81 -5.06 -11.13 -9.84
N VAL A 82 -3.73 -10.99 -9.83
CA VAL A 82 -2.82 -12.13 -10.01
C VAL A 82 -3.05 -13.17 -8.92
N GLY A 83 -3.29 -12.74 -7.68
CA GLY A 83 -3.69 -13.61 -6.58
C GLY A 83 -4.94 -14.42 -6.91
N PHE A 84 -6.05 -13.77 -7.29
CA PHE A 84 -7.31 -14.46 -7.59
C PHE A 84 -7.22 -15.47 -8.73
N PHE A 85 -6.49 -15.14 -9.80
CA PHE A 85 -6.36 -16.02 -10.97
C PHE A 85 -5.26 -17.07 -10.81
N ARG A 86 -4.46 -17.02 -9.75
CA ARG A 86 -3.43 -18.03 -9.50
C ARG A 86 -4.09 -19.35 -9.11
N LYS A 87 -3.76 -20.42 -9.84
CA LYS A 87 -4.13 -21.78 -9.45
C LYS A 87 -3.47 -22.13 -8.12
N GLU A 88 -4.19 -22.84 -7.26
CA GLU A 88 -3.59 -23.37 -6.04
C GLU A 88 -2.61 -24.47 -6.45
N ALA A 89 -1.32 -24.22 -6.25
CA ALA A 89 -0.33 -25.29 -6.29
C ALA A 89 -0.47 -26.06 -4.98
N PHE A 90 -0.91 -27.31 -5.08
CA PHE A 90 -1.03 -28.26 -3.98
C PHE A 90 0.35 -28.62 -3.42
#